data_AF-A0A0P7YAR4-F1
#
_entry.id   AF-A0A0P7YAR4-F1
#
_cell.length_a   1.000
_cell.length_b   1.000
_cell.length_c   1.000
_cell.angle_alpha   90.00
_cell.angle_beta   90.00
_cell.angle_gamma   90.00
#
_symmetry.space_group_name_H-M   'P 1'
#
loop_
_entity.id
_entity.type
_entity.pdbx_description
1 polymer ?
#
loop_
_entity_poly.entity_id
_entity_poly.type
_entity_poly.pdbx_seq_one_letter_code
_entity_poly.pdbx_strand_id
1 'polypeptide(L)'
;MRIIIGLIVGVMLGIGGPIPDARADFVEPARGSETRKALMDALRPHAEWVLGRPVEFVVHELRLADGQGLPFAVAFASVQAQRPGGGAIDIRTTPGFLRGEIMAEVMDASRLQALYRKVGDTWVAVHWMIGATDVWYADPEFCADYFAVLPEFCAG
;
A
#
# COMPACT_ATOMS: atom_id res chain seq x y z
N MET A 1 45.30 48.94 38.65
CA MET A 1 45.21 48.14 37.42
C MET A 1 44.13 47.08 37.62
N ARG A 2 42.93 47.26 37.03
CA ARG A 2 41.78 46.35 37.17
C ARG A 2 41.51 45.81 35.76
N ILE A 3 41.58 44.50 35.55
CA ILE A 3 41.10 43.88 34.31
C ILE A 3 39.91 43.02 34.67
N ILE A 4 38.77 43.41 34.10
CA ILE A 4 37.42 42.90 34.36
C ILE A 4 37.17 41.73 33.41
N ILE A 5 36.59 40.66 33.95
CA ILE A 5 36.08 39.46 33.28
C ILE A 5 34.94 39.86 32.33
N GLY A 6 35.06 39.55 31.04
CA GLY A 6 34.01 39.74 30.04
C GLY A 6 33.41 38.40 29.61
N LEU A 7 32.31 38.00 30.24
CA LEU A 7 31.46 36.87 29.85
C LEU A 7 30.56 37.33 28.69
N ILE A 8 30.80 36.84 27.48
CA ILE A 8 29.90 37.05 26.33
C ILE A 8 28.87 35.93 26.34
N VAL A 9 27.64 36.27 26.75
CA VAL A 9 26.45 35.43 26.57
C VAL A 9 25.89 35.71 25.18
N GLY A 10 26.10 34.77 24.25
CA GLY A 10 25.46 34.78 22.93
C GLY A 10 24.03 34.28 23.04
N VAL A 11 23.06 35.17 22.85
CA VAL A 11 21.64 34.82 22.75
C VAL A 11 21.39 34.20 21.37
N MET A 12 21.24 32.87 21.33
CA MET A 12 20.70 32.16 20.15
C MET A 12 19.18 32.32 20.14
N LEU A 13 18.66 33.18 19.27
CA LEU A 13 17.23 33.20 18.93
C LEU A 13 16.90 31.94 18.11
N GLY A 14 16.46 30.89 18.80
CA GLY A 14 15.87 29.71 18.18
C GLY A 14 14.48 30.05 17.63
N ILE A 15 14.37 30.16 16.31
CA ILE A 15 13.10 30.10 15.58
C ILE A 15 12.63 28.63 15.58
N GLY A 16 12.13 28.18 16.72
CA GLY A 16 11.42 26.91 16.85
C GLY A 16 9.99 27.07 16.34
N GLY A 17 9.82 27.09 15.01
CA GLY A 17 8.50 26.86 14.42
C GLY A 17 8.08 25.40 14.68
N PRO A 18 6.78 25.11 14.82
CA PRO A 18 6.33 23.72 14.89
C PRO A 18 6.80 23.00 13.63
N ILE A 19 7.62 21.96 13.82
CA ILE A 19 7.90 20.99 12.76
C ILE A 19 6.54 20.33 12.50
N PRO A 20 5.95 20.44 11.29
CA PRO A 20 4.74 19.70 11.00
C PRO A 20 5.05 18.22 11.22
N ASP A 21 4.35 17.61 12.17
CA ASP A 21 4.26 16.16 12.26
C ASP A 21 3.74 15.70 10.90
N ALA A 22 4.61 15.10 10.09
CA ALA A 22 4.22 14.43 8.86
C ALA A 22 3.48 13.15 9.27
N ARG A 23 2.25 13.32 9.75
CA ARG A 23 1.32 12.22 9.89
C ARG A 23 1.10 11.68 8.49
N ALA A 24 1.31 10.39 8.29
CA ALA A 24 1.00 9.75 7.03
C ALA A 24 -0.51 9.86 6.79
N ASP A 25 -0.89 10.83 5.98
CA ASP A 25 -2.27 11.22 5.70
C ASP A 25 -2.77 10.47 4.46
N PHE A 26 -2.73 9.14 4.49
CA PHE A 26 -3.44 8.36 3.49
C PHE A 26 -4.94 8.35 3.81
N VAL A 27 -5.75 8.24 2.76
CA VAL A 27 -7.20 8.14 2.86
C VAL A 27 -7.68 6.81 2.29
N GLU A 28 -8.81 6.31 2.78
CA GLU A 28 -9.51 5.24 2.08
C GLU A 28 -10.39 5.85 0.97
N PRO A 29 -10.20 5.48 -0.32
CA PRO A 29 -11.08 5.90 -1.40
C PRO A 29 -12.53 5.49 -1.12
N ALA A 30 -13.44 6.46 -1.25
CA ALA A 30 -14.86 6.26 -0.95
C ALA A 30 -15.46 5.07 -1.73
N ARG A 31 -16.38 4.34 -1.10
CA ARG A 31 -17.12 3.26 -1.75
C ARG A 31 -17.91 3.83 -2.94
N GLY A 32 -17.86 3.13 -4.08
CA GLY A 32 -18.49 3.59 -5.33
C GLY A 32 -17.74 4.71 -6.07
N SER A 33 -16.61 5.20 -5.55
CA SER A 33 -15.80 6.18 -6.27
C SER A 33 -15.08 5.58 -7.47
N GLU A 34 -14.86 6.40 -8.51
CA GLU A 34 -14.05 6.02 -9.67
C GLU A 34 -12.63 5.61 -9.28
N THR A 35 -12.02 6.26 -8.29
CA THR A 35 -10.68 5.88 -7.81
C THR A 35 -10.65 4.49 -7.21
N ARG A 36 -11.63 4.14 -6.35
CA ARG A 36 -11.73 2.77 -5.82
C ARG A 36 -11.91 1.77 -6.96
N LYS A 37 -12.81 2.09 -7.91
CA LYS A 37 -13.07 1.23 -9.07
C LYS A 37 -11.79 1.00 -9.87
N ALA A 38 -11.04 2.06 -10.19
CA ALA A 38 -9.82 1.99 -10.97
C ALA A 38 -8.72 1.17 -10.27
N LEU A 39 -8.55 1.30 -8.95
CA LEU A 39 -7.61 0.47 -8.18
C LEU A 39 -7.98 -1.01 -8.25
N MET A 40 -9.27 -1.33 -8.06
CA MET A 40 -9.74 -2.73 -8.14
C MET A 40 -9.62 -3.28 -9.56
N ASP A 41 -9.88 -2.46 -10.59
CA ASP A 41 -9.74 -2.87 -11.98
C ASP A 41 -8.27 -3.05 -12.39
N ALA A 42 -7.34 -2.28 -11.82
CA ALA A 42 -5.90 -2.49 -12.01
C ALA A 42 -5.42 -3.83 -11.45
N LEU A 43 -5.98 -4.27 -10.30
CA LEU A 43 -5.62 -5.56 -9.69
C LEU A 43 -6.30 -6.76 -10.35
N ARG A 44 -7.50 -6.58 -10.92
CA ARG A 44 -8.35 -7.66 -11.41
C ARG A 44 -7.66 -8.60 -12.41
N PRO A 45 -6.91 -8.14 -13.43
CA PRO A 45 -6.26 -9.04 -14.38
C PRO A 45 -5.27 -9.99 -13.71
N HIS A 46 -4.53 -9.53 -12.70
CA HIS A 46 -3.60 -10.35 -11.94
C HIS A 46 -4.33 -11.43 -11.14
N ALA A 47 -5.41 -11.05 -10.45
CA ALA A 47 -6.25 -12.00 -9.73
C ALA A 47 -6.89 -13.02 -10.67
N GLU A 48 -7.45 -12.58 -11.80
CA GLU A 48 -8.13 -13.45 -12.77
C GLU A 48 -7.19 -14.43 -13.48
N TRP A 49 -5.94 -14.03 -13.72
CA TRP A 49 -4.90 -14.90 -14.28
C TRP A 49 -4.61 -16.13 -13.40
N VAL A 50 -4.68 -15.94 -12.09
CA VAL A 50 -4.32 -16.97 -11.11
C VAL A 50 -5.56 -17.67 -10.57
N LEU A 51 -6.61 -16.95 -10.20
CA LEU A 51 -7.82 -17.48 -9.54
C LEU A 51 -8.95 -17.84 -10.52
N GLY A 52 -8.76 -17.52 -11.80
CA GLY A 52 -9.77 -17.73 -12.84
C GLY A 52 -10.87 -16.68 -12.80
N ARG A 53 -11.42 -16.39 -13.98
CA ARG A 53 -12.49 -15.42 -14.18
C ARG A 53 -13.85 -16.02 -13.80
N PRO A 54 -14.82 -15.20 -13.37
CA PRO A 54 -14.71 -13.81 -12.90
C PRO A 54 -14.35 -13.74 -11.40
N VAL A 55 -13.82 -12.59 -10.96
CA VAL A 55 -13.58 -12.29 -9.54
C VAL A 55 -14.18 -10.95 -9.11
N GLU A 56 -14.62 -10.88 -7.86
CA GLU A 56 -14.93 -9.66 -7.11
C GLU A 56 -13.99 -9.56 -5.91
N PHE A 57 -13.82 -8.35 -5.37
CA PHE A 57 -12.93 -8.10 -4.24
C PHE A 57 -13.71 -7.63 -3.02
N VAL A 58 -13.55 -8.33 -1.92
CA VAL A 58 -13.83 -7.81 -0.58
C VAL A 58 -12.61 -7.03 -0.14
N VAL A 59 -12.78 -5.72 0.02
CA VAL A 59 -11.69 -4.84 0.46
C VAL A 59 -11.57 -4.90 1.98
N HIS A 60 -10.42 -5.35 2.48
CA HIS A 60 -10.07 -5.28 3.90
C HIS A 60 -9.38 -3.96 4.21
N GLU A 61 -8.50 -3.54 3.31
CA GLU A 61 -7.77 -2.29 3.43
C GLU A 61 -7.56 -1.68 2.06
N LEU A 62 -7.76 -0.37 1.97
CA LEU A 62 -7.45 0.40 0.77
C LEU A 62 -6.97 1.77 1.22
N ARG A 63 -5.73 2.09 0.88
CA ARG A 63 -5.06 3.33 1.29
C ARG A 63 -4.59 4.05 0.04
N LEU A 64 -4.76 5.36 0.02
CA LEU A 64 -4.36 6.24 -1.07
C LEU A 64 -3.62 7.44 -0.50
N ALA A 65 -2.43 7.69 -1.02
CA ALA A 65 -1.72 8.96 -0.83
C ALA A 65 -1.54 9.63 -2.20
N ASP A 66 -2.00 10.86 -2.30
CA ASP A 66 -1.86 11.71 -3.49
C ASP A 66 -1.48 13.12 -3.02
N GLY A 67 -0.36 13.64 -3.51
CA GLY A 67 0.23 14.90 -3.07
C GLY A 67 1.39 14.73 -2.06
N GLN A 68 1.55 15.69 -1.15
CA GLN A 68 2.54 15.67 -0.05
C GLN A 68 4.03 15.56 -0.49
N GLY A 69 4.37 16.05 -1.69
CA GLY A 69 5.74 15.99 -2.19
C GLY A 69 6.12 14.66 -2.83
N LEU A 70 5.17 13.73 -3.00
CA LEU A 70 5.38 12.54 -3.80
C LEU A 70 5.45 12.86 -5.29
N PRO A 71 6.35 12.22 -6.05
CA PRO A 71 6.43 12.40 -7.50
C PRO A 71 5.23 11.81 -8.25
N PHE A 72 4.46 10.94 -7.61
CA PHE A 72 3.26 10.28 -8.13
C PHE A 72 2.36 9.83 -6.98
N ALA A 73 1.06 9.67 -7.24
CA ALA A 73 0.15 9.06 -6.28
C ALA A 73 0.45 7.57 -6.11
N VAL A 74 0.36 7.09 -4.87
CA VAL A 74 0.54 5.68 -4.53
C VAL A 74 -0.65 5.17 -3.73
N ALA A 75 -0.92 3.88 -3.84
CA ALA A 75 -1.94 3.23 -3.04
C ALA A 75 -1.49 1.87 -2.56
N PHE A 76 -2.15 1.37 -1.51
CA PHE A 76 -2.03 0.00 -1.03
C PHE A 76 -3.42 -0.63 -0.97
N ALA A 77 -3.53 -1.91 -1.28
CA ALA A 77 -4.74 -2.68 -1.01
C ALA A 77 -4.39 -4.02 -0.36
N SER A 78 -5.23 -4.43 0.59
CA SER A 78 -5.36 -5.80 1.06
C SER A 78 -6.80 -6.24 0.82
N VAL A 79 -6.99 -7.28 0.02
CA VAL A 79 -8.30 -7.73 -0.44
C VAL A 79 -8.43 -9.24 -0.39
N GLN A 80 -9.67 -9.71 -0.32
CA GLN A 80 -10.03 -11.10 -0.51
C GLN A 80 -10.80 -11.22 -1.82
N ALA A 81 -10.29 -12.03 -2.75
CA ALA A 81 -11.04 -12.36 -3.96
C ALA A 81 -12.15 -13.37 -3.67
N GLN A 82 -13.29 -13.19 -4.34
CA GLN A 82 -14.47 -14.05 -4.31
C GLN A 82 -15.09 -14.15 -5.71
N ARG A 83 -16.00 -15.09 -5.92
CA ARG A 83 -16.87 -15.14 -7.10
C ARG A 83 -17.96 -14.06 -7.00
N PRO A 84 -18.53 -13.62 -8.14
CA PRO A 84 -19.63 -12.68 -8.14
C PRO A 84 -20.76 -13.08 -7.20
N GLY A 85 -21.23 -12.12 -6.41
CA GLY A 85 -22.29 -12.35 -5.42
C GLY A 85 -21.82 -13.03 -4.12
N GLY A 86 -20.52 -13.11 -3.87
CA GLY A 86 -19.97 -13.60 -2.59
C GLY A 86 -19.59 -15.07 -2.55
N GLY A 87 -19.59 -15.77 -3.69
CA GLY A 87 -19.24 -17.18 -3.73
C GLY A 87 -17.77 -17.42 -3.39
N ALA A 88 -17.47 -18.46 -2.61
CA ALA A 88 -16.09 -18.87 -2.36
C ALA A 88 -15.41 -19.33 -3.66
N ILE A 89 -14.09 -19.13 -3.74
CA ILE A 89 -13.26 -19.64 -4.83
C ILE A 89 -12.70 -20.99 -4.41
N ASP A 90 -13.01 -22.06 -5.17
CA ASP A 90 -12.33 -23.35 -4.99
C ASP A 90 -10.92 -23.28 -5.59
N ILE A 91 -9.93 -23.07 -4.72
CA ILE A 91 -8.52 -22.90 -5.08
C ILE A 91 -7.99 -24.07 -5.91
N ARG A 92 -8.40 -25.31 -5.62
CA ARG A 92 -7.88 -26.50 -6.30
C ARG A 92 -8.28 -26.59 -7.77
N THR A 93 -9.26 -25.79 -8.18
CA THR A 93 -9.75 -25.69 -9.55
C THR A 93 -9.19 -24.46 -10.30
N THR A 94 -8.44 -23.61 -9.60
CA THR A 94 -7.95 -22.35 -10.18
C THR A 94 -6.78 -22.58 -11.15
N PRO A 95 -6.63 -21.72 -12.18
CA PRO A 95 -5.51 -21.80 -13.11
C PRO A 95 -4.14 -21.80 -12.41
N GLY A 96 -3.95 -20.97 -11.38
CA GLY A 96 -2.70 -20.87 -10.61
C GLY A 96 -2.37 -22.15 -9.86
N PHE A 97 -3.35 -22.78 -9.22
CA PHE A 97 -3.14 -24.09 -8.60
C PHE A 97 -2.77 -25.16 -9.64
N LEU A 98 -3.48 -25.20 -10.77
CA LEU A 98 -3.19 -26.16 -11.85
C LEU A 98 -1.80 -25.94 -12.48
N ARG A 99 -1.27 -24.72 -12.45
CA ARG A 99 0.11 -24.39 -12.86
C ARG A 99 1.16 -24.61 -11.77
N GLY A 100 0.76 -24.93 -10.54
CA GLY A 100 1.66 -25.09 -9.40
C GLY A 100 2.13 -23.77 -8.78
N GLU A 101 1.47 -22.65 -9.08
CA GLU A 101 1.78 -21.32 -8.53
C GLU A 101 1.14 -21.07 -7.15
N ILE A 102 0.05 -21.80 -6.86
CA ILE A 102 -0.63 -21.75 -5.56
C ILE A 102 -0.57 -23.11 -4.88
N MET A 103 -0.10 -23.10 -3.63
CA MET A 103 -0.18 -24.24 -2.72
C MET A 103 -1.30 -24.01 -1.71
N ALA A 104 -2.46 -24.64 -1.94
CA ALA A 104 -3.69 -24.41 -1.19
C ALA A 104 -3.57 -24.67 0.32
N GLU A 105 -2.59 -25.48 0.72
CA GLU A 105 -2.38 -25.91 2.11
C GLU A 105 -1.53 -24.93 2.92
N VAL A 106 -0.70 -24.11 2.27
CA VAL A 106 0.30 -23.26 2.96
C VAL A 106 0.17 -21.78 2.63
N MET A 107 -0.43 -21.44 1.48
CA MET A 107 -0.64 -20.05 1.09
C MET A 107 -1.97 -19.53 1.63
N ASP A 108 -2.06 -18.22 1.82
CA ASP A 108 -3.30 -17.52 2.17
C ASP A 108 -4.26 -17.37 0.96
N ALA A 109 -4.35 -18.44 0.18
CA ALA A 109 -5.27 -18.72 -0.91
C ALA A 109 -5.65 -17.48 -1.75
N SER A 110 -6.92 -17.06 -1.67
CA SER A 110 -7.50 -15.99 -2.48
C SER A 110 -7.32 -14.59 -1.88
N ARG A 111 -6.48 -14.42 -0.84
CA ARG A 111 -6.07 -13.08 -0.39
C ARG A 111 -5.04 -12.48 -1.33
N LEU A 112 -5.13 -11.18 -1.54
CA LEU A 112 -4.21 -10.42 -2.37
C LEU A 112 -3.79 -9.16 -1.63
N GLN A 113 -2.54 -8.79 -1.81
CA GLN A 113 -2.07 -7.44 -1.51
C GLN A 113 -1.47 -6.82 -2.76
N ALA A 114 -1.54 -5.50 -2.85
CA ALA A 114 -0.96 -4.76 -3.97
C ALA A 114 -0.46 -3.38 -3.55
N LEU A 115 0.67 -2.99 -4.12
CA LEU A 115 1.27 -1.67 -4.08
C LEU A 115 1.08 -1.02 -5.45
N TYR A 116 0.37 0.11 -5.48
CA TYR A 116 -0.05 0.75 -6.72
C TYR A 116 0.70 2.05 -6.97
N ARG A 117 0.93 2.35 -8.24
CA ARG A 117 1.40 3.65 -8.69
C ARG A 117 0.42 4.22 -9.71
N LYS A 118 0.15 5.52 -9.62
CA LYS A 118 -0.59 6.22 -10.68
C LYS A 118 0.38 6.69 -11.76
N VAL A 119 0.15 6.26 -13.01
CA VAL A 119 0.90 6.64 -14.20
C VAL A 119 -0.04 7.38 -15.15
N GLY A 120 0.14 8.71 -15.25
CA GLY A 120 -0.87 9.57 -15.87
C GLY A 120 -2.20 9.44 -15.12
N ASP A 121 -3.26 9.09 -15.84
CA ASP A 121 -4.58 8.84 -15.24
C ASP A 121 -4.85 7.36 -14.90
N THR A 122 -3.86 6.47 -15.10
CA THR A 122 -4.03 5.02 -14.93
C THR A 122 -3.40 4.54 -13.64
N TRP A 123 -4.14 3.74 -12.87
CA TRP A 123 -3.58 3.00 -11.75
C TRP A 123 -2.95 1.69 -12.23
N VAL A 124 -1.76 1.39 -11.73
CA VAL A 124 -1.02 0.17 -12.01
C VAL A 124 -0.73 -0.52 -10.69
N ALA A 125 -1.08 -1.81 -10.56
CA ALA A 125 -0.63 -2.67 -9.46
C ALA A 125 0.82 -3.08 -9.73
N VAL A 126 1.78 -2.27 -9.29
CA VAL A 126 3.21 -2.43 -9.64
C VAL A 126 3.78 -3.67 -8.98
N HIS A 127 3.51 -3.83 -7.68
CA HIS A 127 3.84 -5.02 -6.94
C HIS A 127 2.55 -5.62 -6.40
N TRP A 128 2.42 -6.93 -6.48
CA TRP A 128 1.28 -7.64 -5.96
C TRP A 128 1.67 -9.07 -5.62
N MET A 129 0.95 -9.65 -4.68
CA MET A 129 1.10 -11.06 -4.34
C MET A 129 -0.28 -11.64 -4.03
N ILE A 130 -0.46 -12.90 -4.40
CA ILE A 130 -1.62 -13.72 -4.03
C ILE A 130 -1.15 -14.73 -2.99
N GLY A 131 -1.92 -14.90 -1.92
CA GLY A 131 -1.69 -15.91 -0.90
C GLY A 131 -0.38 -15.73 -0.13
N ALA A 132 0.07 -14.49 0.04
CA ALA A 132 1.25 -14.17 0.84
C ALA A 132 1.14 -14.76 2.26
N THR A 133 2.22 -15.35 2.74
CA THR A 133 2.31 -15.90 4.11
C THR A 133 3.05 -14.97 5.08
N ASP A 134 3.59 -13.87 4.56
CA ASP A 134 4.36 -12.87 5.27
C ASP A 134 3.84 -11.45 4.96
N VAL A 135 4.55 -10.45 5.46
CA VAL A 135 4.29 -9.02 5.22
C VAL A 135 5.25 -8.51 4.16
N TRP A 136 5.28 -9.14 2.97
CA TRP A 136 6.22 -8.82 1.89
C TRP A 136 6.27 -7.32 1.52
N TYR A 137 5.15 -6.62 1.66
CA TYR A 137 5.04 -5.19 1.33
C TYR A 137 5.75 -4.27 2.33
N ALA A 138 6.27 -4.80 3.44
CA ALA A 138 7.11 -4.09 4.40
C ALA A 138 8.62 -4.17 4.06
N ASP A 139 8.99 -4.76 2.92
CA ASP A 139 10.39 -4.80 2.49
C ASP A 139 10.97 -3.37 2.32
N PRO A 140 12.20 -3.11 2.82
CA PRO A 140 12.86 -1.81 2.65
C PRO A 140 12.92 -1.30 1.21
N GLU A 141 12.97 -2.19 0.20
CA GLU A 141 12.93 -1.81 -1.22
C GLU A 141 11.63 -1.07 -1.57
N PHE A 142 10.50 -1.48 -1.00
CA PHE A 142 9.21 -0.83 -1.27
C PHE A 142 9.00 0.39 -0.38
N CYS A 143 9.53 0.38 0.84
CA CYS A 143 9.28 1.45 1.80
C CYS A 143 9.72 2.84 1.33
N ALA A 144 10.75 2.94 0.48
CA ALA A 144 11.16 4.20 -0.11
C ALA A 144 10.04 4.89 -0.92
N ASP A 145 9.25 4.11 -1.65
CA ASP A 145 8.17 4.61 -2.52
C ASP A 145 6.80 4.61 -1.83
N TYR A 146 6.60 3.72 -0.86
CA TYR A 146 5.28 3.40 -0.30
C TYR A 146 5.08 3.78 1.16
N PHE A 147 6.07 4.42 1.81
CA PHE A 147 5.96 4.90 3.20
C PHE A 147 4.67 5.67 3.47
N ALA A 148 4.24 6.53 2.52
CA ALA A 148 3.05 7.36 2.68
C ALA A 148 1.74 6.57 2.89
N VAL A 149 1.70 5.30 2.45
CA VAL A 149 0.54 4.39 2.63
C VAL A 149 0.85 3.22 3.57
N LEU A 150 2.09 3.07 4.04
CA LEU A 150 2.54 2.00 4.94
C LEU A 150 3.45 2.52 6.09
N PRO A 151 3.13 3.65 6.74
CA PRO A 151 4.00 4.28 7.73
C PRO A 151 4.33 3.34 8.89
N GLU A 152 3.38 2.52 9.33
CA GLU A 152 3.55 1.62 10.47
C GLU A 152 4.42 0.41 10.15
N PHE A 153 4.51 0.04 8.87
CA PHE A 153 5.32 -1.10 8.42
C PHE A 153 6.72 -0.65 8.03
N CYS A 154 6.86 0.60 7.56
CA CYS A 154 8.11 1.15 7.03
C CYS A 154 8.90 2.02 8.01
N ALA A 155 8.39 2.28 9.22
CA ALA A 155 9.10 3.05 10.25
C ALA A 155 10.06 2.21 11.12
N GLY A 156 10.30 0.94 10.76
CA GLY A 156 11.11 -0.04 11.50
C GLY A 156 12.60 0.00 11.17
#